data_AF-A0A7S2W8Q5-F1
#
_entry.id   AF-A0A7S2W8Q5-F1
#
_cell.length_a   1.000
_cell.length_b   1.000
_cell.length_c   1.000
_cell.angle_alpha   90.00
_cell.angle_beta   90.00
_cell.angle_gamma   90.00
#
_symmetry.space_group_name_H-M   'P 1'
#
loop_
_entity.id
_entity.type
_entity.pdbx_description
1 polymer ?
#
loop_
_entity_poly.entity_id
_entity_poly.type
_entity_poly.pdbx_seq_one_letter_code
_entity_poly.pdbx_strand_id
1 'polypeptide(L)'
;KKAGVLMFGQREKIMTAFEGYQPRQRSKSRSKSKSKRESSGSSGDSDDDDSSEIKKVLKGIDMEKFAKGIIKDGYTTAKQAKDLTHSDLRRCGVALFGQRDKIITAFRDYKGSSKSRSKSRSKSRSVSRSRRRDSSSESDGGSGEEDTIKEILEGAGMEKHHKAIIKAGFTTVEKGKNLTHHDLRGCGIALFGQRDKIITAFADYSPKNRSRSGTTRSRRGTKSRRSESPEGSDGEENEIKKVLKGVDMAKHHDSIVKEGFNTIKKAKDLTHSDLRKCGVALFGQRDKIITAFQDYSPSKSRSKSRSKSRGRSKSRRRAASSDGDTDGDDDHDPILDCLKQIEMEKY
;
A
#
# COMPACT_ATOMS: atom_id res chain seq x y z
N LYS A 1 -0.51 46.26 -16.94
CA LYS A 1 0.51 46.63 -15.92
C LYS A 1 -0.01 47.74 -14.99
N LYS A 2 -1.09 47.50 -14.22
CA LYS A 2 -1.53 48.29 -13.05
C LYS A 2 -2.83 47.67 -12.50
N ALA A 3 -2.68 46.61 -11.70
CA ALA A 3 -3.67 46.08 -10.76
C ALA A 3 -3.04 44.83 -10.14
N GLY A 4 -2.76 44.86 -8.83
CA GLY A 4 -2.13 43.73 -8.14
C GLY A 4 -1.30 44.08 -6.90
N VAL A 5 -1.48 45.28 -6.33
CA VAL A 5 -0.93 45.63 -5.03
C VAL A 5 -2.12 45.94 -4.14
N LEU A 6 -2.56 44.93 -3.39
CA LEU A 6 -3.40 45.01 -2.19
C LEU A 6 -3.81 43.57 -1.87
N MET A 7 -3.14 42.94 -0.90
CA MET A 7 -3.62 41.79 -0.09
C MET A 7 -2.44 41.16 0.71
N PHE A 8 -1.66 41.97 1.42
CA PHE A 8 -0.62 41.46 2.33
C PHE A 8 -0.76 41.97 3.77
N GLY A 9 -1.83 42.70 4.11
CA GLY A 9 -1.97 43.40 5.39
C GLY A 9 -2.86 42.74 6.46
N GLN A 10 -3.41 41.54 6.24
CA GLN A 10 -4.33 40.90 7.21
C GLN A 10 -3.88 39.54 7.74
N ARG A 11 -2.70 39.02 7.36
CA ARG A 11 -2.19 37.75 7.89
C ARG A 11 -1.38 37.85 9.20
N GLU A 12 -1.03 39.06 9.65
CA GLU A 12 -0.24 39.23 10.89
C GLU A 12 -1.07 39.31 12.18
N LYS A 13 -2.40 39.42 12.11
CA LYS A 13 -3.25 39.53 13.32
C LYS A 13 -3.71 38.19 13.93
N ILE A 14 -3.33 37.04 13.36
CA ILE A 14 -3.70 35.72 13.89
C ILE A 14 -2.52 35.02 14.61
N MET A 15 -1.27 35.47 14.41
CA MET A 15 -0.11 34.85 15.09
C MET A 15 0.21 35.42 16.48
N THR A 16 -0.34 36.57 16.88
CA THR A 16 -0.04 37.21 18.17
C THR A 16 -0.99 36.83 19.31
N ALA A 17 -1.97 35.95 19.09
CA ALA A 17 -2.91 35.51 20.12
C ALA A 17 -2.49 34.23 20.89
N PHE A 18 -1.30 33.67 20.62
CA PHE A 18 -0.87 32.38 21.19
C PHE A 18 0.44 32.42 21.99
N GLU A 19 0.84 33.60 22.48
CA GLU A 19 2.11 33.80 23.21
C GLU A 19 1.95 33.89 24.75
N GLY A 20 0.75 33.60 25.28
CA GLY A 20 0.43 33.76 26.71
C GLY A 20 0.26 32.48 27.54
N TYR A 21 0.38 31.27 26.95
CA TYR A 21 0.11 30.03 27.69
C TYR A 21 1.38 29.45 28.31
N GLN A 22 1.81 30.03 29.43
CA GLN A 22 2.85 29.45 30.31
C GLN A 22 2.26 28.25 31.09
N PRO A 23 2.71 27.02 30.86
CA PRO A 23 2.25 25.87 31.65
C PRO A 23 2.70 26.06 33.10
N ARG A 24 1.71 26.16 34.02
CA ARG A 24 1.91 26.20 35.47
C ARG A 24 2.88 25.10 35.90
N GLN A 25 4.07 25.51 36.33
CA GLN A 25 5.04 24.65 37.00
C GLN A 25 4.41 24.20 38.33
N ARG A 26 3.84 22.98 38.34
CA ARG A 26 3.46 22.29 39.58
C ARG A 26 4.75 21.92 40.31
N SER A 27 5.07 22.72 41.32
CA SER A 27 6.07 22.43 42.34
C SER A 27 5.71 21.11 43.04
N LYS A 28 6.38 20.02 42.63
CA LYS A 28 6.33 18.76 43.37
C LYS A 28 7.26 18.87 44.56
N SER A 29 6.65 19.10 45.71
CA SER A 29 7.23 19.01 47.04
C SER A 29 7.99 17.70 47.24
N ARG A 30 9.28 17.87 47.57
CA ARG A 30 10.22 16.87 48.07
C ARG A 30 9.71 16.34 49.41
N SER A 31 9.24 15.09 49.46
CA SER A 31 9.13 14.34 50.72
C SER A 31 10.14 13.20 50.69
N LYS A 32 11.21 13.41 51.47
CA LYS A 32 12.37 12.57 51.66
C LYS A 32 12.07 11.59 52.80
N SER A 33 11.51 10.43 52.49
CA SER A 33 11.35 9.33 53.47
C SER A 33 12.40 8.26 53.19
N LYS A 34 13.49 8.33 53.96
CA LYS A 34 14.46 7.24 54.12
C LYS A 34 13.78 6.13 54.93
N SER A 35 13.40 5.04 54.28
CA SER A 35 13.14 3.78 54.95
C SER A 35 14.18 2.76 54.48
N LYS A 36 15.21 2.57 55.31
CA LYS A 36 16.08 1.39 55.26
C LYS A 36 15.20 0.18 55.53
N ARG A 37 14.95 -0.64 54.51
CA ARG A 37 14.52 -2.02 54.68
C ARG A 37 15.65 -2.89 54.17
N GLU A 38 16.35 -3.48 55.11
CA GLU A 38 17.29 -4.56 54.86
C GLU A 38 16.44 -5.81 54.63
N SER A 39 16.31 -6.21 53.37
CA SER A 39 15.70 -7.50 52.99
C SER A 39 16.83 -8.43 52.56
N SER A 40 17.07 -9.40 53.43
CA SER A 40 17.97 -10.53 53.29
C SER A 40 17.71 -11.33 52.02
N GLY A 41 18.80 -11.87 51.47
CA GLY A 41 18.89 -12.48 50.16
C GLY A 41 18.01 -13.72 49.95
N SER A 42 17.51 -13.81 48.73
CA SER A 42 17.04 -15.04 48.12
C SER A 42 17.76 -15.14 46.78
N SER A 43 18.75 -16.03 46.73
CA SER A 43 19.58 -16.36 45.58
C SER A 43 18.73 -17.00 44.48
N GLY A 44 18.17 -16.17 43.60
CA GLY A 44 17.48 -16.55 42.37
C GLY A 44 18.39 -16.31 41.17
N ASP A 45 19.22 -17.30 40.87
CA ASP A 45 20.24 -17.32 39.80
C ASP A 45 19.58 -17.64 38.44
N SER A 46 18.66 -16.78 37.97
CA SER A 46 17.90 -17.06 36.73
C SER A 46 17.38 -15.83 35.96
N ASP A 47 17.95 -14.64 36.16
CA ASP A 47 17.49 -13.39 35.48
C ASP A 47 18.45 -12.88 34.38
N ASP A 48 19.57 -13.57 34.11
CA ASP A 48 20.57 -13.10 33.13
C ASP A 48 20.14 -13.32 31.66
N ASP A 49 19.27 -14.29 31.40
CA ASP A 49 18.86 -14.67 30.04
C ASP A 49 18.03 -13.58 29.34
N ASP A 50 17.09 -12.95 30.05
CA ASP A 50 16.19 -11.96 29.46
C ASP A 50 16.89 -10.64 29.14
N SER A 51 17.86 -10.25 29.98
CA SER A 51 18.71 -9.07 29.74
C SER A 51 19.54 -9.21 28.46
N SER A 52 19.88 -10.45 28.10
CA SER A 52 20.66 -10.78 26.91
C SER A 52 19.83 -10.65 25.63
N GLU A 53 18.51 -10.88 25.68
CA GLU A 53 17.61 -10.67 24.53
C GLU A 53 17.50 -9.20 24.17
N ILE A 54 17.33 -8.32 25.16
CA ILE A 54 17.27 -6.86 24.96
C ILE A 54 18.55 -6.36 24.27
N LYS A 55 19.72 -6.83 24.74
CA LYS A 55 21.02 -6.49 24.12
C LYS A 55 21.10 -6.99 22.67
N LYS A 56 20.64 -8.21 22.37
CA LYS A 56 20.61 -8.76 21.00
C LYS A 56 19.77 -7.91 20.06
N VAL A 57 18.56 -7.52 20.47
CA VAL A 57 17.67 -6.66 19.66
C VAL A 57 18.32 -5.31 19.39
N LEU A 58 18.86 -4.67 20.43
CA LEU A 58 19.51 -3.36 20.30
C LEU A 58 20.82 -3.41 19.51
N LYS A 59 21.55 -4.53 19.56
CA LYS A 59 22.75 -4.76 18.74
C LYS A 59 22.40 -4.87 17.26
N GLY A 60 21.26 -5.46 16.90
CA GLY A 60 20.80 -5.54 15.51
C GLY A 60 20.48 -4.18 14.86
N ILE A 61 20.31 -3.12 15.66
CA ILE A 61 20.08 -1.75 15.20
C ILE A 61 21.22 -0.78 15.57
N ASP A 62 22.39 -1.29 15.99
CA ASP A 62 23.56 -0.52 16.43
C ASP A 62 23.28 0.46 17.59
N MET A 63 22.36 0.11 18.50
CA MET A 63 21.96 0.93 19.66
C MET A 63 22.24 0.26 21.01
N GLU A 64 23.15 -0.71 21.05
CA GLU A 64 23.50 -1.50 22.24
C GLU A 64 23.89 -0.64 23.46
N LYS A 65 24.48 0.54 23.23
CA LYS A 65 24.86 1.48 24.30
C LYS A 65 23.71 1.91 25.22
N PHE A 66 22.46 1.88 24.73
CA PHE A 66 21.29 2.26 25.51
C PHE A 66 20.67 1.10 26.30
N ALA A 67 21.14 -0.14 26.08
CA ALA A 67 20.62 -1.33 26.76
C ALA A 67 20.72 -1.20 28.29
N LYS A 68 21.86 -0.68 28.79
CA LYS A 68 22.07 -0.47 30.23
C LYS A 68 21.06 0.51 30.83
N GLY A 69 20.70 1.56 30.09
CA GLY A 69 19.70 2.55 30.53
C GLY A 69 18.30 1.95 30.64
N ILE A 70 17.92 1.15 29.63
CA ILE A 70 16.61 0.48 29.57
C ILE A 70 16.47 -0.58 30.69
N ILE A 71 17.49 -1.41 30.90
CA ILE A 71 17.49 -2.40 31.97
C ILE A 71 17.45 -1.72 33.35
N LYS A 72 18.16 -0.60 33.51
CA LYS A 72 18.17 0.17 34.76
C LYS A 72 16.83 0.84 35.08
N ASP A 73 16.03 1.21 34.07
CA ASP A 73 14.68 1.78 34.25
C ASP A 73 13.62 0.70 34.54
N GLY A 74 14.01 -0.58 34.65
CA GLY A 74 13.15 -1.69 35.09
C GLY A 74 12.61 -2.59 33.98
N TYR A 75 13.03 -2.37 32.72
CA TYR A 75 12.63 -3.22 31.60
C TYR A 75 13.61 -4.39 31.50
N THR A 76 13.33 -5.47 32.22
CA THR A 76 14.20 -6.66 32.27
C THR A 76 13.91 -7.65 31.14
N THR A 77 12.65 -7.69 30.67
CA THR A 77 12.22 -8.63 29.61
C THR A 77 11.95 -7.92 28.29
N ALA A 78 12.22 -8.60 27.17
CA ALA A 78 11.89 -8.09 25.83
C ALA A 78 10.38 -7.84 25.64
N LYS A 79 9.54 -8.53 26.40
CA LYS A 79 8.08 -8.33 26.41
C LYS A 79 7.70 -6.97 27.01
N GLN A 80 8.28 -6.60 28.16
CA GLN A 80 8.07 -5.28 28.76
C GLN A 80 8.62 -4.17 27.87
N ALA A 81 9.75 -4.42 27.19
CA ALA A 81 10.34 -3.45 26.26
C ALA A 81 9.43 -3.13 25.06
N LYS A 82 8.41 -3.93 24.74
CA LYS A 82 7.41 -3.61 23.69
C LYS A 82 6.51 -2.43 24.05
N ASP A 83 6.30 -2.21 25.35
CA ASP A 83 5.43 -1.17 25.88
C ASP A 83 6.20 0.14 26.13
N LEU A 84 7.48 0.22 25.74
CA LEU A 84 8.30 1.41 25.87
C LEU A 84 7.69 2.60 25.12
N THR A 85 7.51 3.70 25.84
CA THR A 85 7.10 4.97 25.23
C THR A 85 8.32 5.84 24.91
N HIS A 86 8.09 6.87 24.09
CA HIS A 86 9.09 7.90 23.81
C HIS A 86 9.59 8.61 25.08
N SER A 87 8.75 8.70 26.11
CA SER A 87 9.10 9.34 27.39
C SER A 87 10.04 8.47 28.22
N ASP A 88 9.81 7.15 28.24
CA ASP A 88 10.66 6.19 28.97
C ASP A 88 12.05 6.14 28.35
N LEU A 89 12.14 6.11 27.01
CA LEU A 89 13.41 6.13 26.31
C LEU A 89 14.19 7.44 26.52
N ARG A 90 13.52 8.58 26.74
CA ARG A 90 14.22 9.82 27.17
C ARG A 90 14.86 9.64 28.54
N ARG A 91 14.14 9.03 29.50
CA ARG A 91 14.69 8.75 30.84
C ARG A 91 15.88 7.80 30.77
N CYS A 92 15.85 6.87 29.81
CA CYS A 92 16.95 5.94 29.52
C CYS A 92 18.15 6.58 28.77
N GLY A 93 18.10 7.88 28.46
CA GLY A 93 19.20 8.62 27.82
C GLY A 93 19.15 8.68 26.29
N VAL A 94 18.06 8.26 25.65
CA VAL A 94 17.88 8.35 24.20
C VAL A 94 17.27 9.70 23.83
N ALA A 95 18.13 10.69 23.52
CA ALA A 95 17.70 12.06 23.27
C ALA A 95 17.00 12.25 21.90
N LEU A 96 17.53 11.62 20.85
CA LEU A 96 17.06 11.84 19.48
C LEU A 96 15.74 11.12 19.21
N PHE A 97 14.80 11.78 18.53
CA PHE A 97 13.50 11.20 18.19
C PHE A 97 13.64 9.96 17.29
N GLY A 98 14.39 10.07 16.20
CA GLY A 98 14.58 8.95 15.28
C GLY A 98 15.27 7.73 15.91
N GLN A 99 16.09 7.90 16.95
CA GLN A 99 16.66 6.76 17.68
C GLN A 99 15.61 6.04 18.53
N ARG A 100 14.72 6.79 19.17
CA ARG A 100 13.63 6.24 19.97
C ARG A 100 12.66 5.44 19.12
N ASP A 101 12.28 6.01 17.98
CA ASP A 101 11.32 5.37 17.07
C ASP A 101 11.90 4.06 16.50
N LYS A 102 13.19 4.04 16.16
CA LYS A 102 13.90 2.81 15.77
C LYS A 102 13.89 1.74 16.86
N ILE A 103 14.12 2.12 18.11
CA ILE A 103 14.11 1.18 19.25
C ILE A 103 12.71 0.62 19.47
N ILE A 104 11.67 1.47 19.45
CA ILE A 104 10.27 1.05 19.64
C ILE A 104 9.86 0.07 18.55
N THR A 105 10.14 0.40 17.28
CA THR A 105 9.83 -0.47 16.14
C THR A 105 10.57 -1.80 16.24
N ALA A 106 11.87 -1.79 16.60
CA ALA A 106 12.64 -3.02 16.77
C ALA A 106 12.06 -3.94 17.86
N PHE A 107 11.62 -3.40 19.01
CA PHE A 107 10.99 -4.22 20.06
C PHE A 107 9.59 -4.70 19.68
N ARG A 108 8.81 -3.90 18.94
CA ARG A 108 7.50 -4.33 18.43
C ARG A 108 7.63 -5.49 17.45
N ASP A 109 8.56 -5.36 16.52
CA ASP A 109 8.85 -6.36 15.48
C ASP A 109 9.55 -7.60 16.03
N TYR A 110 10.16 -7.51 17.22
CA TYR A 110 10.76 -8.64 17.91
C TYR A 110 9.70 -9.69 18.27
N LYS A 111 9.47 -10.64 17.36
CA LYS A 111 8.84 -11.92 17.66
C LYS A 111 9.89 -12.70 18.41
N GLY A 112 9.87 -12.60 19.74
CA GLY A 112 10.88 -13.19 20.61
C GLY A 112 11.24 -14.58 20.15
N SER A 113 12.53 -14.95 20.24
CA SER A 113 12.97 -16.24 19.75
C SER A 113 12.10 -17.27 20.45
N SER A 114 11.14 -17.83 19.72
CA SER A 114 10.37 -18.96 20.18
C SER A 114 11.37 -20.08 20.12
N LYS A 115 12.30 -20.09 21.09
CA LYS A 115 13.13 -21.21 21.48
C LYS A 115 12.13 -22.33 21.48
N SER A 116 12.21 -23.12 20.41
CA SER A 116 11.29 -24.19 20.08
C SER A 116 11.06 -24.88 21.40
N ARG A 117 9.86 -24.69 21.98
CA ARG A 117 9.57 -25.17 23.33
C ARG A 117 9.77 -26.65 23.22
N SER A 118 10.95 -27.12 23.62
CA SER A 118 11.41 -28.47 23.45
C SER A 118 10.31 -29.28 24.07
N LYS A 119 9.52 -29.92 23.22
CA LYS A 119 8.41 -30.73 23.64
C LYS A 119 9.09 -31.94 24.26
N SER A 120 9.46 -31.80 25.54
CA SER A 120 9.95 -32.85 26.42
C SER A 120 8.80 -33.83 26.59
N ARG A 121 8.50 -34.55 25.52
CA ARG A 121 7.56 -35.66 25.48
C ARG A 121 8.42 -36.90 25.63
N SER A 122 8.66 -37.21 26.90
CA SER A 122 8.79 -38.55 27.46
C SER A 122 9.09 -39.65 26.45
N LYS A 123 10.36 -40.00 26.38
CA LYS A 123 10.90 -41.37 26.34
C LYS A 123 9.82 -42.46 26.37
N SER A 124 9.60 -43.12 25.22
CA SER A 124 9.11 -44.50 25.16
C SER A 124 9.58 -45.13 23.85
N ARG A 125 10.26 -46.27 24.00
CA ARG A 125 10.87 -47.13 22.99
C ARG A 125 9.84 -47.59 21.95
N SER A 126 10.20 -47.54 20.67
CA SER A 126 10.56 -48.73 19.87
C SER A 126 10.59 -48.43 18.36
N VAL A 127 11.76 -48.68 17.75
CA VAL A 127 11.93 -49.50 16.54
C VAL A 127 10.87 -49.32 15.44
N SER A 128 11.24 -48.64 14.33
CA SER A 128 11.37 -49.28 13.01
C SER A 128 11.76 -48.28 11.92
N ARG A 129 12.79 -48.69 11.18
CA ARG A 129 13.24 -48.21 9.87
C ARG A 129 12.12 -47.61 9.00
N SER A 130 12.22 -46.31 8.70
CA SER A 130 11.96 -45.83 7.34
C SER A 130 12.84 -44.62 7.06
N ARG A 131 13.73 -44.77 6.08
CA ARG A 131 14.56 -43.72 5.52
C ARG A 131 13.63 -42.68 4.89
N ARG A 132 13.28 -41.62 5.63
CA ARG A 132 12.69 -40.42 5.04
C ARG A 132 13.74 -39.34 5.02
N ARG A 133 14.02 -38.92 3.79
CA ARG A 133 14.97 -37.91 3.36
C ARG A 133 14.46 -36.58 3.90
N ASP A 134 14.94 -36.20 5.08
CA ASP A 134 14.72 -34.88 5.65
C ASP A 134 15.40 -33.86 4.76
N SER A 135 14.62 -33.30 3.84
CA SER A 135 14.95 -32.07 3.14
C SER A 135 14.79 -30.93 4.14
N SER A 136 15.85 -30.64 4.88
CA SER A 136 16.11 -29.34 5.49
C SER A 136 16.20 -28.31 4.35
N SER A 137 15.03 -27.86 3.89
CA SER A 137 14.87 -26.70 3.03
C SER A 137 15.12 -25.48 3.91
N GLU A 138 16.39 -25.20 4.19
CA GLU A 138 16.84 -23.85 4.49
C GLU A 138 16.37 -23.01 3.29
N SER A 139 15.28 -22.27 3.49
CA SER A 139 14.74 -21.39 2.48
C SER A 139 15.75 -20.28 2.25
N ASP A 140 16.64 -20.53 1.29
CA ASP A 140 17.41 -19.56 0.52
C ASP A 140 16.45 -18.71 -0.34
N GLY A 141 15.39 -18.19 0.30
CA GLY A 141 14.26 -17.49 -0.30
C GLY A 141 14.53 -16.01 -0.57
N GLY A 142 15.76 -15.55 -0.35
CA GLY A 142 16.14 -14.16 -0.57
C GLY A 142 16.25 -13.76 -2.04
N SER A 143 16.58 -14.70 -2.96
CA SER A 143 16.90 -14.30 -4.33
C SER A 143 15.68 -13.82 -5.13
N GLY A 144 14.51 -14.41 -4.91
CA GLY A 144 13.32 -14.14 -5.73
C GLY A 144 12.75 -12.73 -5.54
N GLU A 145 12.84 -12.20 -4.33
CA GLU A 145 12.31 -10.87 -4.01
C GLU A 145 13.26 -9.77 -4.49
N GLU A 146 14.58 -9.99 -4.41
CA GLU A 146 15.58 -9.06 -4.91
C GLU A 146 15.49 -8.86 -6.44
N ASP A 147 15.25 -9.94 -7.18
CA ASP A 147 15.02 -9.90 -8.63
C ASP A 147 13.72 -9.15 -8.97
N THR A 148 12.68 -9.33 -8.15
CA THR A 148 11.41 -8.63 -8.33
C THR A 148 11.56 -7.12 -8.09
N ILE A 149 12.32 -6.73 -7.06
CA ILE A 149 12.66 -5.33 -6.80
C ILE A 149 13.47 -4.74 -7.96
N LYS A 150 14.39 -5.53 -8.53
CA LYS A 150 15.15 -5.13 -9.70
C LYS A 150 14.24 -4.86 -10.90
N GLU A 151 13.30 -5.75 -11.20
CA GLU A 151 12.32 -5.61 -12.29
C GLU A 151 11.47 -4.33 -12.13
N ILE A 152 11.01 -4.03 -10.90
CA ILE A 152 10.25 -2.81 -10.60
C ILE A 152 11.10 -1.56 -10.89
N LEU A 153 12.34 -1.53 -10.41
CA LEU A 153 13.23 -0.40 -10.60
C LEU A 153 13.67 -0.24 -12.05
N GLU A 154 13.85 -1.33 -12.79
CA GLU A 154 14.13 -1.34 -14.23
C GLU A 154 12.96 -0.74 -15.02
N GLY A 155 11.72 -1.14 -14.70
CA GLY A 155 10.51 -0.56 -15.30
C GLY A 155 10.36 0.95 -15.07
N ALA A 156 10.90 1.46 -13.96
CA ALA A 156 10.95 2.89 -13.65
C ALA A 156 12.16 3.63 -14.25
N GLY A 157 13.11 2.92 -14.87
CA GLY A 157 14.39 3.48 -15.35
C GLY A 157 15.37 3.85 -14.23
N MET A 158 15.24 3.22 -13.06
CA MET A 158 15.96 3.53 -11.82
C MET A 158 16.86 2.38 -11.34
N GLU A 159 17.25 1.46 -12.23
CA GLU A 159 18.04 0.25 -11.93
C GLU A 159 19.35 0.57 -11.17
N LYS A 160 19.97 1.72 -11.46
CA LYS A 160 21.21 2.17 -10.80
C LYS A 160 21.09 2.26 -9.28
N HIS A 161 19.88 2.44 -8.74
CA HIS A 161 19.64 2.57 -7.31
C HIS A 161 19.33 1.24 -6.62
N HIS A 162 19.23 0.11 -7.35
CA HIS A 162 18.92 -1.21 -6.79
C HIS A 162 19.85 -1.60 -5.63
N LYS A 163 21.17 -1.53 -5.84
CA LYS A 163 22.17 -1.87 -4.81
C LYS A 163 22.05 -1.02 -3.55
N ALA A 164 21.70 0.26 -3.68
CA ALA A 164 21.57 1.16 -2.55
C ALA A 164 20.32 0.83 -1.71
N ILE A 165 19.21 0.49 -2.38
CA ILE A 165 17.95 0.10 -1.75
C ILE A 165 18.09 -1.24 -1.01
N ILE A 166 18.73 -2.25 -1.63
CA ILE A 166 19.01 -3.53 -0.97
C ILE A 166 19.95 -3.34 0.23
N LYS A 167 21.01 -2.55 0.09
CA LYS A 167 21.95 -2.25 1.18
C LYS A 167 21.27 -1.53 2.37
N ALA A 168 20.21 -0.77 2.11
CA ALA A 168 19.42 -0.12 3.15
C ALA A 168 18.39 -1.05 3.83
N GLY A 169 18.30 -2.33 3.42
CA GLY A 169 17.45 -3.34 4.06
C GLY A 169 16.03 -3.45 3.48
N PHE A 170 15.77 -2.81 2.33
CA PHE A 170 14.51 -2.94 1.59
C PHE A 170 14.58 -4.16 0.67
N THR A 171 14.62 -5.34 1.28
CA THR A 171 14.75 -6.63 0.57
C THR A 171 13.42 -7.20 0.08
N THR A 172 12.29 -6.68 0.55
CA THR A 172 10.95 -7.17 0.20
C THR A 172 10.11 -6.08 -0.49
N VAL A 173 9.23 -6.47 -1.40
CA VAL A 173 8.34 -5.54 -2.12
C VAL A 173 7.38 -4.82 -1.16
N GLU A 174 6.96 -5.47 -0.08
CA GLU A 174 6.10 -4.87 0.95
C GLU A 174 6.79 -3.70 1.66
N LYS A 175 8.08 -3.86 2.01
CA LYS A 175 8.89 -2.75 2.53
C LYS A 175 9.06 -1.65 1.47
N GLY A 176 9.19 -2.07 0.21
CA GLY A 176 9.12 -1.24 -1.01
C GLY A 176 7.96 -0.25 -1.01
N LYS A 177 6.75 -0.75 -0.72
CA LYS A 177 5.50 0.04 -0.75
C LYS A 177 5.39 1.07 0.37
N ASN A 178 6.08 0.85 1.49
CA ASN A 178 6.09 1.75 2.64
C ASN A 178 7.26 2.74 2.63
N LEU A 179 8.00 2.84 1.52
CA LEU A 179 9.14 3.75 1.44
C LEU A 179 8.71 5.21 1.47
N THR A 180 9.40 5.98 2.32
CA THR A 180 9.25 7.43 2.37
C THR A 180 10.37 8.13 1.60
N HIS A 181 10.15 9.41 1.26
CA HIS A 181 11.23 10.23 0.70
C HIS A 181 12.45 10.34 1.63
N HIS A 182 12.23 10.27 2.94
CA HIS A 182 13.32 10.34 3.92
C HIS A 182 14.21 9.10 3.85
N ASP A 183 13.61 7.91 3.71
CA ASP A 183 14.34 6.65 3.59
C ASP A 183 15.18 6.61 2.31
N LEU A 184 14.60 7.02 1.18
CA LEU A 184 15.31 7.09 -0.10
C LEU A 184 16.44 8.12 -0.08
N ARG A 185 16.29 9.23 0.67
CA ARG A 185 17.39 10.17 0.90
C ARG A 185 18.50 9.53 1.72
N GLY A 186 18.15 8.74 2.74
CA GLY A 186 19.11 7.92 3.49
C GLY A 186 19.84 6.89 2.63
N CYS A 187 19.21 6.41 1.55
CA CYS A 187 19.81 5.53 0.54
C CYS A 187 20.71 6.27 -0.47
N GLY A 188 20.88 7.59 -0.35
CA GLY A 188 21.70 8.40 -1.26
C GLY A 188 20.97 8.91 -2.50
N ILE A 189 19.64 8.78 -2.60
CA ILE A 189 18.85 9.30 -3.72
C ILE A 189 18.46 10.75 -3.42
N ALA A 190 19.29 11.70 -3.85
CA ALA A 190 19.17 13.11 -3.50
C ALA A 190 18.08 13.87 -4.28
N LEU A 191 17.75 13.44 -5.50
CA LEU A 191 16.78 14.14 -6.35
C LEU A 191 15.33 13.76 -5.99
N PHE A 192 14.46 14.76 -5.83
CA PHE A 192 13.06 14.54 -5.47
C PHE A 192 12.30 13.72 -6.52
N GLY A 193 12.41 14.10 -7.81
CA GLY A 193 11.71 13.38 -8.88
C GLY A 193 12.16 11.93 -9.05
N GLN A 194 13.40 11.60 -8.67
CA GLN A 194 13.87 10.21 -8.64
C GLN A 194 13.21 9.42 -7.51
N ARG A 195 13.12 10.02 -6.32
CA ARG A 195 12.45 9.38 -5.17
C ARG A 195 10.97 9.14 -5.44
N ASP A 196 10.30 10.15 -6.00
CA ASP A 196 8.88 10.09 -6.32
C ASP A 196 8.57 8.96 -7.31
N LYS A 197 9.35 8.86 -8.40
CA LYS A 197 9.24 7.75 -9.36
C LYS A 197 9.39 6.37 -8.72
N ILE A 198 10.33 6.20 -7.80
CA ILE A 198 10.54 4.92 -7.10
C ILE A 198 9.33 4.59 -6.22
N ILE A 199 8.83 5.55 -5.45
CA ILE A 199 7.66 5.36 -4.57
C ILE A 199 6.44 4.98 -5.40
N THR A 200 6.16 5.72 -6.48
CA THR A 200 5.04 5.41 -7.40
C THR A 200 5.21 4.04 -8.05
N ALA A 201 6.41 3.68 -8.49
CA ALA A 201 6.68 2.37 -9.08
C ALA A 201 6.41 1.20 -8.10
N PHE A 202 6.77 1.34 -6.83
CA PHE A 202 6.45 0.34 -5.80
C PHE A 202 4.96 0.31 -5.45
N ALA A 203 4.30 1.48 -5.38
CA ALA A 203 2.87 1.58 -5.09
C ALA A 203 2.02 0.93 -6.19
N ASP A 204 2.35 1.20 -7.46
CA ASP A 204 1.66 0.67 -8.64
C ASP A 204 1.98 -0.80 -8.91
N TYR A 205 3.03 -1.34 -8.30
CA TYR A 205 3.38 -2.74 -8.46
C TYR A 205 2.33 -3.65 -7.81
N SER A 206 1.49 -4.23 -8.65
CA SER A 206 0.71 -5.41 -8.32
C SER A 206 1.54 -6.64 -8.69
N PRO A 207 1.73 -7.61 -7.79
CA PRO A 207 2.35 -8.87 -8.17
C PRO A 207 1.53 -9.42 -9.33
N LYS A 208 2.15 -9.49 -10.51
CA LYS A 208 1.61 -10.32 -11.57
C LYS A 208 1.54 -11.68 -10.92
N ASN A 209 0.34 -12.22 -10.73
CA ASN A 209 0.15 -13.61 -10.39
C ASN A 209 0.87 -14.37 -11.50
N ARG A 210 2.18 -14.63 -11.30
CA ARG A 210 2.95 -15.63 -12.00
C ARG A 210 2.24 -16.89 -11.55
N SER A 211 1.12 -17.18 -12.23
CA SER A 211 0.45 -18.46 -12.26
C SER A 211 1.57 -19.41 -12.57
N ARG A 212 2.09 -19.98 -11.48
CA ARG A 212 3.31 -20.77 -11.37
C ARG A 212 3.34 -21.60 -12.62
N SER A 213 4.14 -21.19 -13.61
CA SER A 213 4.21 -21.88 -14.89
C SER A 213 4.89 -23.18 -14.53
N GLY A 214 4.05 -24.13 -14.14
CA GLY A 214 4.44 -25.46 -13.80
C GLY A 214 5.00 -26.02 -15.07
N THR A 215 6.31 -25.90 -15.22
CA THR A 215 7.13 -26.83 -15.99
C THR A 215 7.07 -28.17 -15.26
N THR A 216 5.85 -28.69 -15.04
CA THR A 216 5.64 -30.11 -14.89
C THR A 216 6.03 -30.68 -16.24
N ARG A 217 7.21 -31.27 -16.24
CA ARG A 217 7.74 -32.20 -17.23
C ARG A 217 6.73 -33.35 -17.40
N SER A 218 5.59 -33.07 -18.02
CA SER A 218 4.59 -34.05 -18.39
C SER A 218 5.04 -34.69 -19.68
N ARG A 219 5.85 -35.73 -19.52
CA ARG A 219 5.92 -36.80 -20.51
C ARG A 219 4.49 -37.32 -20.73
N ARG A 220 4.13 -37.47 -22.00
CA ARG A 220 3.02 -38.28 -22.53
C ARG A 220 1.67 -37.55 -22.74
N GLY A 221 1.61 -36.91 -23.91
CA GLY A 221 0.61 -37.19 -24.95
C GLY A 221 -0.86 -37.26 -24.55
N THR A 222 -1.62 -36.24 -24.96
CA THR A 222 -2.98 -36.28 -25.54
C THR A 222 -3.41 -34.82 -25.71
N LYS A 223 -3.20 -34.25 -26.91
CA LYS A 223 -4.22 -34.03 -27.94
C LYS A 223 -5.46 -33.31 -27.40
N SER A 224 -5.61 -32.06 -27.88
CA SER A 224 -6.82 -31.24 -27.86
C SER A 224 -7.23 -30.64 -26.51
N ARG A 225 -6.86 -29.36 -26.32
CA ARG A 225 -7.79 -28.33 -25.84
C ARG A 225 -7.24 -26.94 -26.17
N ARG A 226 -7.78 -26.42 -27.27
CA ARG A 226 -7.99 -25.01 -27.64
C ARG A 226 -7.40 -24.02 -26.63
N SER A 227 -6.23 -23.49 -26.99
CA SER A 227 -5.67 -22.28 -26.41
C SER A 227 -6.70 -21.16 -26.54
N GLU A 228 -7.21 -20.68 -25.42
CA GLU A 228 -7.85 -19.37 -25.34
C GLU A 228 -6.74 -18.35 -25.59
N SER A 229 -6.59 -18.00 -26.87
CA SER A 229 -5.85 -16.82 -27.28
C SER A 229 -6.42 -15.63 -26.50
N PRO A 230 -5.58 -14.72 -25.99
CA PRO A 230 -6.02 -13.45 -25.41
C PRO A 230 -6.58 -12.56 -26.53
N GLU A 231 -7.73 -12.94 -27.08
CA GLU A 231 -8.57 -12.14 -27.96
C GLU A 231 -9.35 -11.17 -27.06
N GLY A 232 -8.86 -9.95 -26.88
CA GLY A 232 -9.58 -9.01 -26.03
C GLY A 232 -9.11 -7.56 -25.96
N SER A 233 -8.17 -7.11 -26.79
CA SER A 233 -7.70 -5.71 -26.75
C SER A 233 -8.09 -4.88 -27.98
N ASP A 234 -8.15 -5.51 -29.16
CA ASP A 234 -8.24 -4.76 -30.42
C ASP A 234 -9.61 -4.09 -30.61
N GLY A 235 -10.65 -4.59 -29.94
CA GLY A 235 -12.00 -4.05 -30.00
C GLY A 235 -12.09 -2.64 -29.39
N GLU A 236 -11.51 -2.45 -28.20
CA GLU A 236 -11.59 -1.17 -27.48
C GLU A 236 -10.68 -0.10 -28.09
N GLU A 237 -9.52 -0.49 -28.63
CA GLU A 237 -8.63 0.45 -29.34
C GLU A 237 -9.35 1.10 -30.53
N ASN A 238 -10.12 0.31 -31.28
CA ASN A 238 -10.93 0.82 -32.38
C ASN A 238 -12.04 1.78 -31.93
N GLU A 239 -12.56 1.65 -30.70
CA GLU A 239 -13.53 2.59 -30.14
C GLU A 239 -12.87 3.93 -29.82
N ILE A 240 -11.69 3.92 -29.21
CA ILE A 240 -10.90 5.13 -28.93
C ILE A 240 -10.63 5.89 -30.23
N LYS A 241 -10.24 5.18 -31.30
CA LYS A 241 -10.05 5.78 -32.62
C LYS A 241 -11.32 6.43 -33.18
N LYS A 242 -12.49 5.83 -32.96
CA LYS A 242 -13.79 6.41 -33.38
C LYS A 242 -14.11 7.69 -32.62
N VAL A 243 -13.91 7.72 -31.30
CA VAL A 243 -14.12 8.93 -30.47
C VAL A 243 -13.22 10.06 -30.95
N LEU A 244 -11.92 9.79 -31.11
CA LEU A 244 -10.95 10.79 -31.56
C LEU A 244 -11.22 11.28 -32.99
N LYS A 245 -11.73 10.41 -33.87
CA LYS A 245 -12.17 10.81 -35.21
C LYS A 245 -13.38 11.75 -35.17
N GLY A 246 -14.29 11.60 -34.19
CA GLY A 246 -15.45 12.49 -34.01
C GLY A 246 -15.08 13.93 -33.62
N VAL A 247 -13.88 14.15 -33.07
CA VAL A 247 -13.37 15.49 -32.70
C VAL A 247 -12.22 15.98 -33.57
N ASP A 248 -11.99 15.34 -34.73
CA ASP A 248 -10.87 15.65 -35.65
C ASP A 248 -9.47 15.55 -35.00
N MET A 249 -9.30 14.69 -33.99
CA MET A 249 -8.03 14.44 -33.28
C MET A 249 -7.47 13.04 -33.51
N ALA A 250 -7.88 12.37 -34.60
CA ALA A 250 -7.47 10.99 -34.91
C ALA A 250 -5.94 10.78 -34.97
N LYS A 251 -5.17 11.83 -35.30
CA LYS A 251 -3.70 11.80 -35.33
C LYS A 251 -3.03 11.52 -33.99
N HIS A 252 -3.73 11.75 -32.87
CA HIS A 252 -3.20 11.52 -31.52
C HIS A 252 -3.50 10.12 -30.98
N HIS A 253 -4.22 9.28 -31.75
CA HIS A 253 -4.60 7.92 -31.36
C HIS A 253 -3.40 7.09 -30.91
N ASP A 254 -2.38 6.97 -31.76
CA ASP A 254 -1.25 6.07 -31.49
C ASP A 254 -0.43 6.54 -30.29
N SER A 255 -0.34 7.86 -30.06
CA SER A 255 0.33 8.42 -28.88
C SER A 255 -0.44 8.10 -27.59
N ILE A 256 -1.76 8.20 -27.61
CA ILE A 256 -2.62 7.88 -26.46
C ILE A 256 -2.56 6.39 -26.12
N VAL A 257 -2.63 5.51 -27.13
CA VAL A 257 -2.53 4.06 -26.95
C VAL A 257 -1.13 3.67 -26.44
N LYS A 258 -0.06 4.29 -26.97
CA LYS A 258 1.32 4.05 -26.55
C LYS A 258 1.58 4.42 -25.08
N GLU A 259 0.90 5.44 -24.56
CA GLU A 259 0.96 5.82 -23.14
C GLU A 259 0.11 4.89 -22.23
N GLY A 260 -0.53 3.85 -22.79
CA GLY A 260 -1.23 2.81 -22.03
C GLY A 260 -2.73 3.06 -21.82
N PHE A 261 -3.29 4.08 -22.47
CA PHE A 261 -4.73 4.36 -22.49
C PHE A 261 -5.41 3.55 -23.60
N ASN A 262 -5.36 2.23 -23.48
CA ASN A 262 -5.86 1.26 -24.47
C ASN A 262 -7.34 0.88 -24.30
N THR A 263 -8.01 1.41 -23.28
CA THR A 263 -9.42 1.11 -22.96
C THR A 263 -10.19 2.41 -22.78
N ILE A 264 -11.48 2.44 -23.16
CA ILE A 264 -12.33 3.64 -23.02
C ILE A 264 -12.40 4.09 -21.56
N LYS A 265 -12.45 3.13 -20.62
CA LYS A 265 -12.50 3.42 -19.19
C LYS A 265 -11.29 4.24 -18.74
N LYS A 266 -10.07 3.82 -19.10
CA LYS A 266 -8.85 4.58 -18.80
C LYS A 266 -8.81 5.93 -19.53
N ALA A 267 -9.33 5.98 -20.76
CA ALA A 267 -9.37 7.23 -21.52
C ALA A 267 -10.31 8.28 -20.91
N LYS A 268 -11.33 7.89 -20.11
CA LYS A 268 -12.16 8.83 -19.35
C LYS A 268 -11.41 9.52 -18.21
N ASP A 269 -10.37 8.87 -17.68
CA ASP A 269 -9.54 9.39 -16.58
C ASP A 269 -8.35 10.23 -17.09
N LEU A 270 -8.31 10.56 -18.39
CA LEU A 270 -7.24 11.36 -18.99
C LEU A 270 -7.20 12.78 -18.41
N THR A 271 -6.03 13.18 -17.92
CA THR A 271 -5.79 14.56 -17.50
C THR A 271 -5.14 15.40 -18.59
N HIS A 272 -5.21 16.73 -18.46
CA HIS A 272 -4.47 17.63 -19.37
C HIS A 272 -2.95 17.41 -19.35
N SER A 273 -2.40 16.87 -18.26
CA SER A 273 -0.97 16.57 -18.14
C SER A 273 -0.60 15.35 -19.00
N ASP A 274 -1.45 14.34 -19.04
CA ASP A 274 -1.21 13.12 -19.84
C ASP A 274 -1.37 13.39 -21.33
N LEU A 275 -2.37 14.19 -21.72
CA LEU A 275 -2.51 14.63 -23.10
C LEU A 275 -1.34 15.51 -23.58
N ARG A 276 -0.70 16.26 -22.66
CA ARG A 276 0.55 16.96 -22.98
C ARG A 276 1.70 16.00 -23.27
N LYS A 277 1.84 14.92 -22.50
CA LYS A 277 2.81 13.85 -22.78
C LYS A 277 2.54 13.16 -24.12
N CYS A 278 1.26 12.99 -24.46
CA CYS A 278 0.81 12.49 -25.77
C CYS A 278 0.99 13.48 -26.93
N GLY A 279 1.62 14.64 -26.72
CA GLY A 279 1.91 15.63 -27.77
C GLY A 279 0.78 16.63 -28.07
N VAL A 280 -0.29 16.67 -27.27
CA VAL A 280 -1.38 17.65 -27.45
C VAL A 280 -1.04 18.93 -26.69
N ALA A 281 -0.38 19.88 -27.36
CA ALA A 281 0.16 21.10 -26.75
C ALA A 281 -0.90 22.19 -26.48
N LEU A 282 -1.98 22.25 -27.27
CA LEU A 282 -3.00 23.28 -27.15
C LEU A 282 -4.07 22.91 -26.12
N PHE A 283 -4.42 23.84 -25.23
CA PHE A 283 -5.42 23.61 -24.18
C PHE A 283 -6.79 23.23 -24.73
N GLY A 284 -7.30 23.99 -25.71
CA GLY A 284 -8.61 23.71 -26.32
C GLY A 284 -8.69 22.35 -27.03
N GLN A 285 -7.57 21.81 -27.54
CA GLN A 285 -7.57 20.46 -28.11
C GLN A 285 -7.66 19.40 -27.02
N ARG A 286 -6.94 19.60 -25.90
CA ARG A 286 -7.02 18.68 -24.75
C ARG A 286 -8.42 18.64 -24.17
N ASP A 287 -9.02 19.81 -24.00
CA ASP A 287 -10.37 19.94 -23.43
C ASP A 287 -11.40 19.21 -24.30
N LYS A 288 -11.38 19.43 -25.62
CA LYS A 288 -12.23 18.70 -26.58
C LYS A 288 -12.08 17.18 -26.49
N ILE A 289 -10.86 16.67 -26.33
CA ILE A 289 -10.61 15.23 -26.22
C ILE A 289 -11.19 14.69 -24.91
N ILE A 290 -10.96 15.37 -23.78
CA ILE A 290 -11.48 14.97 -22.46
C ILE A 290 -13.01 14.95 -22.48
N THR A 291 -13.64 16.03 -22.94
CA THR A 291 -15.10 16.12 -23.06
C THR A 291 -15.66 15.01 -23.94
N ALA A 292 -15.03 14.73 -25.09
CA ALA A 292 -15.47 13.66 -25.98
C ALA A 292 -15.39 12.26 -25.35
N PHE A 293 -14.37 11.96 -24.54
CA PHE A 293 -14.31 10.69 -23.81
C PHE A 293 -15.31 10.62 -22.66
N GLN A 294 -15.53 11.72 -21.94
CA GLN A 294 -16.52 11.78 -20.86
C GLN A 294 -17.94 11.55 -21.40
N ASP A 295 -18.29 12.26 -22.47
CA ASP A 295 -19.58 12.18 -23.17
C ASP A 295 -19.76 10.87 -23.95
N TYR A 296 -18.67 10.14 -24.22
CA TYR A 296 -18.75 8.85 -24.89
C TYR A 296 -19.47 7.83 -24.00
N SER A 297 -20.72 7.56 -24.35
CA SER A 297 -21.41 6.33 -23.96
C SER A 297 -21.19 5.32 -25.09
N PRO A 298 -20.71 4.09 -24.80
CA PRO A 298 -20.73 3.05 -25.81
C PRO A 298 -22.18 2.94 -26.26
N SER A 299 -22.44 3.25 -27.53
CA SER A 299 -23.77 3.07 -28.11
C SER A 299 -24.10 1.62 -27.81
N LYS A 300 -25.03 1.36 -26.87
CA LYS A 300 -25.50 0.01 -26.55
C LYS A 300 -25.74 -0.60 -27.89
N SER A 301 -24.87 -1.52 -28.31
CA SER A 301 -24.82 -2.03 -29.67
C SER A 301 -26.23 -2.54 -29.88
N ARG A 302 -27.03 -1.74 -30.59
CA ARG A 302 -28.50 -1.82 -30.58
C ARG A 302 -28.72 -3.21 -31.09
N SER A 303 -28.99 -4.12 -30.17
CA SER A 303 -28.80 -5.54 -30.39
C SER A 303 -29.74 -5.79 -31.51
N LYS A 304 -29.19 -5.89 -32.73
CA LYS A 304 -29.99 -6.01 -33.93
C LYS A 304 -30.36 -7.46 -33.84
N SER A 305 -31.35 -7.71 -32.98
CA SER A 305 -32.14 -8.90 -32.85
C SER A 305 -32.67 -9.08 -34.25
N ARG A 306 -31.85 -9.75 -35.05
CA ARG A 306 -32.20 -10.28 -36.34
C ARG A 306 -33.09 -11.44 -35.97
N SER A 307 -34.31 -11.11 -35.55
CA SER A 307 -35.47 -11.98 -35.51
C SER A 307 -35.68 -12.43 -36.94
N LYS A 308 -34.87 -13.42 -37.35
CA LYS A 308 -35.21 -14.33 -38.42
C LYS A 308 -36.44 -15.06 -37.92
N SER A 309 -37.58 -14.52 -38.31
CA SER A 309 -38.84 -15.22 -38.47
C SER A 309 -38.59 -16.59 -39.12
N ARG A 310 -38.38 -17.60 -38.29
CA ARG A 310 -38.68 -18.98 -38.67
C ARG A 310 -40.17 -19.14 -38.47
N GLY A 311 -40.86 -19.27 -39.59
CA GLY A 311 -42.30 -19.34 -39.64
C GLY A 311 -42.89 -20.45 -38.76
N ARG A 312 -44.06 -20.11 -38.21
CA ARG A 312 -45.30 -20.83 -38.47
C ARG A 312 -45.23 -22.33 -38.20
N SER A 313 -45.57 -22.72 -36.98
CA SER A 313 -46.35 -23.92 -36.75
C SER A 313 -47.38 -23.67 -35.64
N LYS A 314 -48.64 -23.80 -36.04
CA LYS A 314 -49.85 -23.66 -35.23
C LYS A 314 -49.97 -24.81 -34.24
N SER A 315 -50.18 -24.51 -32.97
CA SER A 315 -51.11 -25.24 -32.09
C SER A 315 -51.44 -24.34 -30.90
N ARG A 316 -52.61 -23.71 -30.88
CA ARG A 316 -53.82 -24.21 -30.18
C ARG A 316 -53.50 -24.78 -28.80
N ARG A 317 -53.66 -23.96 -27.75
CA ARG A 317 -54.77 -24.00 -26.77
C ARG A 317 -54.42 -23.16 -25.53
N ARG A 318 -55.43 -22.37 -25.09
CA ARG A 318 -55.93 -22.14 -23.70
C ARG A 318 -54.89 -21.90 -22.59
N ALA A 319 -55.06 -21.07 -21.59
CA ALA A 319 -56.05 -20.12 -21.09
C ALA A 319 -55.44 -19.58 -19.77
N ALA A 320 -56.09 -18.61 -19.13
CA ALA A 320 -55.89 -18.17 -17.73
C ALA A 320 -54.61 -17.36 -17.46
N SER A 321 -54.69 -16.02 -17.41
CA SER A 321 -55.08 -15.20 -16.25
C SER A 321 -54.04 -15.21 -15.11
N SER A 322 -53.29 -14.11 -14.99
CA SER A 322 -53.09 -13.47 -13.69
C SER A 322 -52.66 -12.03 -13.93
N ASP A 323 -53.61 -11.12 -13.75
CA ASP A 323 -53.35 -9.72 -13.42
C ASP A 323 -52.42 -9.70 -12.21
N GLY A 324 -51.28 -9.04 -12.38
CA GLY A 324 -50.28 -8.83 -11.34
C GLY A 324 -49.89 -7.37 -11.39
N ASP A 325 -50.71 -6.55 -10.75
CA ASP A 325 -50.40 -5.18 -10.35
C ASP A 325 -49.08 -5.19 -9.57
N THR A 326 -48.04 -4.62 -10.18
CA THR A 326 -46.81 -4.27 -9.46
C THR A 326 -46.93 -2.80 -9.08
N ASP A 327 -47.33 -2.59 -7.84
CA ASP A 327 -47.26 -1.31 -7.14
C ASP A 327 -45.87 -0.70 -7.30
N GLY A 328 -45.86 0.55 -7.76
CA GLY A 328 -44.66 1.38 -7.83
C GLY A 328 -44.31 1.87 -6.43
N ASP A 329 -43.29 1.28 -5.84
CA ASP A 329 -42.60 1.84 -4.69
C ASP A 329 -41.76 3.04 -5.15
N ASP A 330 -42.35 4.23 -5.02
CA ASP A 330 -41.65 5.51 -5.08
C ASP A 330 -40.65 5.59 -3.91
N ASP A 331 -39.39 5.22 -4.18
CA ASP A 331 -38.25 5.42 -3.30
C ASP A 331 -38.00 6.94 -3.08
N HIS A 332 -38.70 7.50 -2.09
CA HIS A 332 -38.52 8.86 -1.62
C HIS A 332 -37.21 8.93 -0.81
N ASP A 333 -36.14 9.43 -1.42
CA ASP A 333 -34.79 9.49 -0.84
C ASP A 333 -34.65 10.72 0.09
N PRO A 334 -34.70 10.56 1.43
CA PRO A 334 -34.84 11.68 2.39
C PRO A 334 -33.59 12.56 2.51
N ILE A 335 -32.49 12.17 1.87
CA ILE A 335 -31.22 12.91 1.92
C ILE A 335 -31.27 14.17 1.02
N LEU A 336 -32.05 14.14 -0.07
CA LEU A 336 -32.15 15.27 -0.99
C LEU A 336 -32.97 16.44 -0.43
N ASP A 337 -33.93 16.19 0.47
CA ASP A 337 -34.71 17.26 1.11
C ASP A 337 -33.94 18.01 2.20
N CYS A 338 -32.98 17.35 2.86
CA CYS A 338 -32.17 17.99 3.90
C CYS A 338 -31.15 18.99 3.31
N LEU A 339 -30.67 18.76 2.09
CA LEU A 339 -29.73 19.68 1.41
C LEU A 339 -30.42 20.96 0.91
N LYS A 340 -31.70 20.90 0.50
CA LYS A 340 -32.46 22.08 0.07
C LYS A 340 -32.74 23.07 1.21
N GLN A 341 -32.86 22.61 2.47
CA GLN A 341 -33.06 23.51 3.61
C GLN A 341 -31.80 24.30 3.97
N ILE A 342 -30.60 23.73 3.81
CA ILE A 342 -29.34 24.43 4.09
C ILE A 342 -29.06 25.54 3.06
N GLU A 343 -29.59 25.42 1.85
CA GLU A 343 -29.39 26.41 0.78
C GLU A 343 -30.33 27.62 0.90
N MET A 344 -31.47 27.48 1.58
CA MET A 344 -32.43 28.56 1.81
C MET A 344 -32.08 29.48 3.00
N GLU A 345 -31.21 29.06 3.93
CA GLU A 345 -30.76 29.93 5.04
C GLU A 345 -29.57 30.83 4.69
N LYS A 346 -29.11 30.83 3.42
CA LYS A 346 -27.99 31.65 2.94
C LYS A 346 -28.38 32.84 2.06
N TYR A 347 -29.68 33.03 1.84
CA TYR A 347 -30.27 34.22 1.23
C TYR A 347 -31.21 34.88 2.24
#